data_AF-A0A839TB15-F1
#
_entry.id   AF-A0A839TB15-F1
#
_cell.length_a   1.000
_cell.length_b   1.000
_cell.length_c   1.000
_cell.angle_alpha   90.00
_cell.angle_beta   90.00
_cell.angle_gamma   90.00
#
_symmetry.space_group_name_H-M   'P 1'
#
loop_
_entity.id
_entity.type
_entity.pdbx_description
1 polymer ?
#
loop_
_entity_poly.entity_id
_entity_poly.type
_entity_poly.pdbx_seq_one_letter_code
_entity_poly.pdbx_strand_id
1 'polypeptide(L)'
;MPDLKRPMPIDTALIKALHYTDQIKPASQVAFDLAQQEQSLYRLRQRLLDTSNPVSPEQAYLALYDCLFRHVSIALLAQGYQLTARQPHQTLCRIVRQSAPDTQVQKMIGLRHALKKTTGSLDCERSIATLTKLLNDYDIRDAQACQTLCLLPIQSIVRSSVSS
;
A
#
# COMPACT_ATOMS: atom_id res chain seq x y z
N MET A 1 -12.77 -7.84 -21.08
CA MET A 1 -11.34 -8.12 -21.31
C MET A 1 -10.70 -8.32 -19.95
N PRO A 2 -10.05 -9.46 -19.65
CA PRO A 2 -9.34 -9.61 -18.39
C PRO A 2 -8.08 -8.76 -18.50
N ASP A 3 -8.14 -7.57 -17.91
CA ASP A 3 -6.97 -6.73 -17.73
C ASP A 3 -5.92 -7.57 -17.01
N LEU A 4 -4.78 -7.80 -17.67
CA LEU A 4 -3.70 -8.65 -17.18
C LEU A 4 -3.13 -8.01 -15.91
N LYS A 5 -3.74 -8.31 -14.76
CA LYS A 5 -3.15 -8.21 -13.43
C LYS A 5 -1.98 -9.20 -13.38
N ARG A 6 -0.86 -8.87 -14.02
CA ARG A 6 0.40 -9.52 -13.67
C ARG A 6 0.88 -8.80 -12.42
N PRO A 7 0.81 -9.41 -11.22
CA PRO A 7 1.43 -8.82 -10.05
C PRO A 7 2.89 -8.54 -10.38
N MET A 8 3.38 -7.36 -10.00
CA MET A 8 4.77 -6.98 -10.16
C MET A 8 5.64 -8.12 -9.58
N PRO A 9 6.42 -8.84 -10.40
CA PRO A 9 7.19 -9.97 -9.91
C PRO A 9 8.25 -9.46 -8.93
N ILE A 10 8.33 -10.10 -7.77
CA ILE A 10 9.37 -9.78 -6.78
C ILE A 10 10.64 -10.52 -7.20
N ASP A 11 11.77 -9.83 -7.17
CA ASP A 11 13.06 -10.39 -7.56
C ASP A 11 13.39 -11.68 -6.78
N THR A 12 13.93 -12.69 -7.49
CA THR A 12 14.18 -14.01 -6.91
C THR A 12 15.30 -13.98 -5.86
N ALA A 13 16.32 -13.14 -6.03
CA ALA A 13 17.37 -12.99 -5.02
C ALA A 13 16.79 -12.35 -3.75
N LEU A 14 15.88 -11.38 -3.90
CA LEU A 14 15.14 -10.80 -2.78
C LEU A 14 14.26 -11.83 -2.06
N ILE A 15 13.50 -12.67 -2.77
CA ILE A 15 12.72 -13.76 -2.17
C ILE A 15 13.62 -14.66 -1.33
N LYS A 16 14.77 -15.09 -1.86
CA LYS A 16 15.73 -15.93 -1.12
C LYS A 16 16.20 -15.24 0.16
N ALA A 17 16.53 -13.95 0.10
CA ALA A 17 16.97 -13.17 1.26
C ALA A 17 15.86 -12.99 2.32
N LEU A 18 14.62 -12.75 1.89
CA LEU A 18 13.46 -12.63 2.78
C LEU A 18 13.12 -13.97 3.44
N HIS A 19 13.23 -15.07 2.70
CA HIS A 19 13.02 -16.42 3.21
C HIS A 19 14.10 -16.80 4.24
N TYR A 20 15.38 -16.52 3.94
CA TYR A 20 16.50 -16.76 4.85
C TYR A 20 16.37 -16.00 6.19
N THR A 21 15.63 -14.88 6.19
CA THR A 21 15.42 -14.04 7.37
C THR A 21 14.04 -14.23 8.04
N ASP A 22 13.33 -15.31 7.69
CA ASP A 22 11.98 -15.66 8.19
C ASP A 22 10.92 -14.57 8.02
N GLN A 23 11.11 -13.65 7.07
CA GLN A 23 10.13 -12.60 6.77
C GLN A 23 9.03 -13.10 5.83
N ILE A 24 9.33 -14.13 5.05
CA ILE A 24 8.38 -14.88 4.25
C ILE A 24 8.60 -16.38 4.45
N LYS A 25 7.57 -17.18 4.17
CA LYS A 25 7.63 -18.64 4.18
C LYS A 25 6.89 -19.22 2.98
N PRO A 26 7.14 -20.48 2.59
CA PRO A 26 6.34 -21.14 1.58
C PRO A 26 4.84 -21.10 1.92
N ALA A 27 4.02 -20.82 0.91
CA ALA A 27 2.57 -20.84 1.03
C ALA A 27 2.06 -22.27 0.84
N SER A 28 1.28 -22.77 1.81
CA SER A 28 0.69 -24.12 1.76
C SER A 28 -0.66 -24.16 1.05
N GLN A 29 -1.39 -23.05 1.01
CA GLN A 29 -2.72 -22.96 0.42
C GLN A 29 -2.84 -21.76 -0.53
N VAL A 30 -1.90 -21.66 -1.49
CA VAL A 30 -1.76 -20.50 -2.40
C VAL A 30 -3.10 -20.03 -2.98
N ALA A 31 -3.91 -20.94 -3.55
CA ALA A 31 -5.16 -20.56 -4.19
C ALA A 31 -6.19 -19.99 -3.21
N PHE A 32 -6.30 -20.56 -2.01
CA PHE A 32 -7.19 -20.09 -0.96
C PHE A 32 -6.73 -18.73 -0.41
N ASP A 33 -5.45 -18.61 -0.09
CA ASP A 33 -4.86 -17.38 0.44
C ASP A 33 -4.98 -16.24 -0.57
N LEU A 34 -4.76 -16.52 -1.86
CA LEU A 34 -4.88 -15.54 -2.94
C LEU A 34 -6.32 -15.02 -3.03
N ALA A 35 -7.31 -15.92 -3.06
CA ALA A 35 -8.72 -15.53 -3.07
C ALA A 35 -9.09 -14.67 -1.85
N GLN A 36 -8.54 -15.00 -0.67
CA GLN A 36 -8.74 -14.21 0.54
C GLN A 36 -8.11 -12.81 0.43
N GLN A 37 -6.89 -12.68 -0.10
CA GLN A 37 -6.25 -11.37 -0.30
C GLN A 37 -7.01 -10.53 -1.31
N GLU A 38 -7.45 -11.11 -2.42
CA GLU A 38 -8.24 -10.42 -3.44
C GLU A 38 -9.59 -9.95 -2.90
N GLN A 39 -10.27 -10.78 -2.11
CA GLN A 39 -11.52 -10.39 -1.46
C GLN A 39 -11.29 -9.26 -0.45
N SER A 40 -10.21 -9.30 0.33
CA SER A 40 -9.87 -8.21 1.25
C SER A 40 -9.57 -6.91 0.49
N LEU A 41 -8.83 -6.97 -0.61
CA LEU A 41 -8.54 -5.82 -1.46
C LEU A 41 -9.82 -5.24 -2.06
N TYR A 42 -10.74 -6.09 -2.52
CA TYR A 42 -12.05 -5.66 -3.01
C TYR A 42 -12.84 -4.90 -1.94
N ARG A 43 -12.91 -5.41 -0.71
CA ARG A 43 -13.61 -4.73 0.40
C ARG A 43 -13.00 -3.37 0.74
N LEU A 44 -11.67 -3.25 0.71
CA LEU A 44 -10.99 -1.97 0.93
C LEU A 44 -11.38 -0.94 -0.15
N ARG A 45 -11.38 -1.35 -1.41
CA ARG A 45 -11.79 -0.49 -2.55
C ARG A 45 -13.25 -0.08 -2.47
N GLN A 46 -14.14 -1.00 -2.12
CA GLN A 46 -15.57 -0.68 -1.93
C GLN A 46 -15.75 0.39 -0.84
N ARG A 47 -15.05 0.29 0.28
CA ARG A 47 -15.10 1.29 1.34
C ARG A 47 -14.60 2.67 0.89
N LEU A 48 -13.57 2.72 0.03
CA LEU A 48 -13.06 3.98 -0.52
C LEU A 48 -14.04 4.66 -1.49
N LEU A 49 -14.91 3.88 -2.14
CA LEU A 49 -15.87 4.35 -3.15
C LEU A 49 -17.30 4.54 -2.59
N ASP A 50 -17.54 4.22 -1.31
CA ASP A 50 -18.86 4.38 -0.71
C ASP A 50 -19.22 5.87 -0.55
N THR A 51 -20.05 6.36 -1.45
CA THR A 51 -20.53 7.75 -1.46
C THR A 51 -21.50 8.05 -0.33
N SER A 52 -22.08 7.03 0.31
CA SER A 52 -23.01 7.20 1.42
C SER A 52 -22.28 7.53 2.72
N ASN A 53 -21.02 7.09 2.84
CA ASN A 53 -20.15 7.31 3.99
C ASN A 53 -18.75 7.73 3.52
N PRO A 54 -18.58 8.98 3.07
CA PRO A 54 -17.28 9.44 2.56
C PRO A 54 -16.20 9.34 3.64
N VAL A 55 -15.07 8.73 3.27
CA VAL A 55 -13.91 8.61 4.15
C VAL A 55 -13.14 9.92 4.24
N SER A 56 -12.58 10.23 5.40
CA SER A 56 -11.63 11.35 5.51
C SER A 56 -10.33 11.05 4.75
N PRO A 57 -9.54 12.07 4.36
CA PRO A 57 -8.26 11.85 3.71
C PRO A 57 -7.31 10.92 4.50
N GLU A 58 -7.30 11.03 5.84
CA GLU A 58 -6.51 10.17 6.74
C GLU A 58 -6.98 8.72 6.66
N GLN A 59 -8.29 8.50 6.69
CA GLN A 59 -8.88 7.15 6.58
C GLN A 59 -8.63 6.56 5.19
N ALA A 60 -8.72 7.37 4.14
CA ALA A 60 -8.38 6.98 2.78
C ALA A 60 -6.91 6.55 2.70
N TYR A 61 -5.99 7.34 3.28
CA TYR A 61 -4.57 7.01 3.31
C TYR A 61 -4.29 5.67 4.00
N LEU A 62 -4.92 5.42 5.16
CA LEU A 62 -4.78 4.15 5.88
C LEU A 62 -5.30 2.97 5.05
N ALA A 63 -6.47 3.12 4.42
CA ALA A 63 -7.06 2.07 3.59
C ALA A 63 -6.21 1.78 2.33
N LEU A 64 -5.69 2.82 1.67
CA LEU A 64 -4.82 2.69 0.50
C LEU A 64 -3.45 2.11 0.85
N TYR A 65 -2.91 2.44 2.01
CA TYR A 65 -1.73 1.77 2.54
C TYR A 65 -1.98 0.27 2.77
N ASP A 66 -3.14 -0.09 3.30
CA ASP A 66 -3.53 -1.49 3.44
C ASP A 66 -3.74 -2.16 2.05
N CYS A 67 -4.22 -1.45 1.04
CA CYS A 67 -4.26 -1.93 -0.36
C CYS A 67 -2.86 -2.29 -0.86
N LEU A 68 -1.85 -1.43 -0.65
CA LEU A 68 -0.46 -1.73 -1.01
C LEU A 68 0.03 -3.04 -0.36
N PHE A 69 -0.29 -3.24 0.92
CA PHE A 69 0.04 -4.49 1.62
C PHE A 69 -0.63 -5.73 0.99
N ARG A 70 -1.89 -5.61 0.56
CA ARG A 70 -2.59 -6.70 -0.12
C ARG A 70 -1.98 -7.00 -1.48
N HIS A 71 -1.60 -5.99 -2.25
CA HIS A 71 -0.91 -6.18 -3.53
C HIS A 71 0.42 -6.92 -3.37
N VAL A 72 1.24 -6.51 -2.39
CA VAL A 72 2.49 -7.19 -2.08
C VAL A 72 2.25 -8.64 -1.63
N SER A 73 1.21 -8.88 -0.83
CA SER A 73 0.84 -10.23 -0.41
C SER A 73 0.42 -11.10 -1.60
N ILE A 74 -0.39 -10.56 -2.52
CA ILE A 74 -0.80 -11.25 -3.75
C ILE A 74 0.41 -11.56 -4.63
N ALA A 75 1.35 -10.62 -4.77
CA ALA A 75 2.57 -10.83 -5.54
C ALA A 75 3.46 -11.95 -4.98
N LEU A 76 3.63 -12.00 -3.65
CA LEU A 76 4.33 -13.10 -2.98
C LEU A 76 3.59 -14.44 -3.19
N LEU A 77 2.26 -14.46 -3.04
CA LEU A 77 1.46 -15.68 -3.19
C LEU A 77 1.53 -16.22 -4.63
N ALA A 78 1.54 -15.35 -5.63
CA ALA A 78 1.73 -15.73 -7.03
C ALA A 78 3.09 -16.41 -7.28
N GLN A 79 4.07 -16.19 -6.41
CA GLN A 79 5.38 -16.84 -6.43
C GLN A 79 5.52 -17.98 -5.40
N GLY A 80 4.43 -18.38 -4.74
CA GLY A 80 4.40 -19.49 -3.80
C GLY A 80 4.85 -19.15 -2.37
N TYR A 81 4.90 -17.86 -2.01
CA TYR A 81 5.32 -17.39 -0.69
C TYR A 81 4.23 -16.59 0.01
N GLN A 82 4.28 -16.55 1.34
CA GLN A 82 3.40 -15.73 2.16
C GLN A 82 4.23 -14.97 3.20
N LEU A 83 3.74 -13.79 3.59
CA LEU A 83 4.32 -13.00 4.69
C LEU A 83 4.21 -13.78 6.01
N THR A 84 5.23 -13.69 6.85
CA THR A 84 5.11 -14.09 8.26
C THR A 84 4.62 -12.92 9.10
N ALA A 85 4.26 -13.17 10.36
CA ALA A 85 3.97 -12.10 11.32
C ALA A 85 5.22 -11.31 11.73
N ARG A 86 6.41 -11.72 11.30
CA ARG A 86 7.68 -11.13 11.70
C ARG A 86 7.96 -9.86 10.88
N GLN A 87 7.89 -8.71 11.56
CA GLN A 87 8.27 -7.39 11.01
C GLN A 87 7.63 -7.06 9.65
N PRO A 88 6.29 -7.09 9.51
CA PRO A 88 5.60 -6.94 8.22
C PRO A 88 5.94 -5.64 7.49
N HIS A 89 6.16 -4.54 8.22
CA HIS A 89 6.57 -3.25 7.65
C HIS A 89 8.00 -3.26 7.12
N GLN A 90 8.90 -4.01 7.76
CA GLN A 90 10.28 -4.17 7.30
C GLN A 90 10.33 -5.03 6.04
N THR A 91 9.53 -6.08 5.99
CA THR A 91 9.34 -6.91 4.79
C THR A 91 8.80 -6.06 3.64
N LEU A 92 7.74 -5.27 3.89
CA LEU A 92 7.21 -4.33 2.90
C LEU A 92 8.29 -3.39 2.38
N CYS A 93 9.05 -2.73 3.28
CA CYS A 93 10.15 -1.84 2.91
C CYS A 93 11.12 -2.50 1.93
N ARG A 94 11.57 -3.72 2.24
CA ARG A 94 12.52 -4.45 1.41
C ARG A 94 11.96 -4.77 0.02
N ILE A 95 10.68 -5.11 -0.06
CA ILE A 95 10.00 -5.42 -1.33
C ILE A 95 9.85 -4.18 -2.18
N VAL A 96 9.37 -3.07 -1.62
CA VAL A 96 9.09 -1.85 -2.38
C VAL A 96 10.32 -0.98 -2.63
N ARG A 97 11.48 -1.32 -2.04
CA ARG A 97 12.77 -0.62 -2.24
C ARG A 97 13.21 -0.58 -3.71
N GLN A 98 12.80 -1.57 -4.51
CA GLN A 98 13.06 -1.58 -5.95
C GLN A 98 12.40 -0.38 -6.68
N SER A 99 11.34 0.19 -6.09
CA SER A 99 10.52 1.24 -6.69
C SER A 99 10.71 2.61 -6.04
N ALA A 100 11.08 2.68 -4.76
CA ALA A 100 11.24 3.94 -4.04
C ALA A 100 12.41 3.90 -3.03
N PRO A 101 13.12 5.01 -2.80
CA PRO A 101 14.18 5.09 -1.80
C PRO A 101 13.70 4.73 -0.39
N ASP A 102 14.51 3.98 0.36
CA ASP A 102 14.21 3.56 1.75
C ASP A 102 13.76 4.71 2.65
N THR A 103 14.40 5.87 2.53
CA THR A 103 14.08 7.07 3.33
C THR A 103 12.67 7.59 3.05
N GLN A 104 12.17 7.46 1.82
CA GLN A 104 10.82 7.86 1.45
C GLN A 104 9.80 6.83 1.95
N VAL A 105 10.11 5.54 1.78
CA VAL A 105 9.26 4.45 2.26
C VAL A 105 9.11 4.50 3.78
N GLN A 106 10.20 4.72 4.52
CA GLN A 106 10.15 4.87 5.98
C GLN A 106 9.27 6.04 6.42
N LYS A 107 9.32 7.18 5.72
CA LYS A 107 8.44 8.33 5.99
C LYS A 107 6.96 8.00 5.72
N MET A 108 6.67 7.30 4.63
CA MET A 108 5.32 6.82 4.32
C MET A 108 4.77 5.88 5.42
N ILE A 109 5.60 4.96 5.91
CA ILE A 109 5.23 4.07 7.02
C ILE A 109 5.09 4.85 8.33
N GLY A 110 5.96 5.82 8.59
CA GLY A 110 5.89 6.71 9.73
C GLY A 110 4.56 7.48 9.78
N LEU A 111 4.14 8.06 8.65
CA LEU A 111 2.84 8.73 8.52
C LEU A 111 1.69 7.77 8.84
N ARG A 112 1.71 6.54 8.32
CA ARG A 112 0.71 5.50 8.63
C ARG A 112 0.63 5.18 10.13
N HIS A 113 1.76 5.18 10.84
CA HIS A 113 1.76 4.97 12.29
C HIS A 113 1.23 6.19 13.05
N ALA A 114 1.60 7.40 12.65
CA ALA A 114 1.13 8.63 13.26
C ALA A 114 -0.40 8.78 13.13
N LEU A 115 -0.95 8.53 11.94
CA LEU A 115 -2.39 8.57 11.70
C LEU A 115 -3.15 7.51 12.51
N LYS A 116 -2.66 6.26 12.58
CA LYS A 116 -3.32 5.22 13.38
C LYS A 116 -3.32 5.53 14.88
N LYS A 117 -2.31 6.25 15.37
CA LYS A 117 -2.22 6.68 16.77
C LYS A 117 -2.96 7.99 17.05
N THR A 118 -3.63 8.57 16.06
CA THR A 118 -4.27 9.90 16.11
C THR A 118 -3.32 11.02 16.56
N THR A 119 -2.01 10.84 16.38
CA THR A 119 -0.97 11.82 16.73
C THR A 119 -0.43 12.56 15.52
N GLY A 120 -0.91 12.24 14.31
CA GLY A 120 -0.47 12.85 13.06
C GLY A 120 -1.63 13.48 12.31
N SER A 121 -1.32 14.51 11.55
CA SER A 121 -2.18 15.05 10.50
C SER A 121 -1.72 14.48 9.15
N LEU A 122 -2.61 14.45 8.17
CA LEU A 122 -2.23 14.15 6.79
C LEU A 122 -1.65 15.41 6.13
N ASP A 123 -0.41 15.77 6.49
CA ASP A 123 0.26 16.99 6.01
C ASP A 123 1.52 16.70 5.17
N CYS A 124 1.86 15.43 4.98
CA CYS A 124 3.10 15.03 4.31
C CYS A 124 2.83 14.60 2.86
N GLU A 125 2.76 15.57 1.96
CA GLU A 125 2.57 15.34 0.50
C GLU A 125 3.57 14.32 -0.07
N ARG A 126 4.83 14.35 0.40
CA ARG A 126 5.88 13.42 -0.07
C ARG A 126 5.56 11.97 0.30
N SER A 127 4.99 11.72 1.47
CA SER A 127 4.60 10.37 1.90
C SER A 127 3.42 9.86 1.06
N ILE A 128 2.47 10.74 0.73
CA ILE A 128 1.31 10.41 -0.13
C ILE A 128 1.76 10.16 -1.56
N ALA A 129 2.67 10.98 -2.09
CA ALA A 129 3.27 10.80 -3.41
C ALA A 129 4.06 9.47 -3.47
N THR A 130 4.75 9.11 -2.40
CA THR A 130 5.45 7.81 -2.29
C THR A 130 4.44 6.65 -2.35
N LEU A 131 3.36 6.72 -1.56
CA LEU A 131 2.30 5.70 -1.59
C LEU A 131 1.65 5.60 -2.97
N THR A 132 1.34 6.75 -3.59
CA THR A 132 0.75 6.83 -4.93
C THR A 132 1.64 6.14 -5.96
N LYS A 133 2.94 6.44 -5.96
CA LYS A 133 3.91 5.82 -6.86
C LYS A 133 3.93 4.30 -6.68
N LEU A 134 4.04 3.83 -5.44
CA LEU A 134 4.10 2.40 -5.15
C LEU A 134 2.80 1.69 -5.55
N LEU A 135 1.63 2.30 -5.32
CA LEU A 135 0.36 1.75 -5.77
C LEU A 135 0.29 1.67 -7.30
N ASN A 136 0.88 2.63 -8.02
CA ASN A 136 0.88 2.65 -9.48
C ASN A 136 1.65 1.47 -10.08
N ASP A 137 2.65 0.93 -9.38
CA ASP A 137 3.38 -0.27 -9.80
C ASP A 137 2.50 -1.54 -9.74
N TYR A 138 1.40 -1.53 -8.98
CA TYR A 138 0.51 -2.68 -8.79
C TYR A 138 -0.86 -2.50 -9.43
N ASP A 139 -1.52 -1.36 -9.23
CA ASP A 139 -2.84 -1.04 -9.80
C ASP A 139 -3.04 0.48 -9.92
N ILE A 140 -3.15 0.96 -11.16
CA ILE A 140 -3.34 2.38 -11.48
C ILE A 140 -4.57 3.00 -10.80
N ARG A 141 -5.63 2.21 -10.54
CA ARG A 141 -6.86 2.73 -9.94
C ARG A 141 -6.67 3.07 -8.47
N ASP A 142 -5.87 2.27 -7.76
CA ASP A 142 -5.55 2.56 -6.36
C ASP A 142 -4.62 3.78 -6.26
N ALA A 143 -3.69 3.95 -7.22
CA ALA A 143 -2.89 5.16 -7.33
C ALA A 143 -3.75 6.42 -7.57
N GLN A 144 -4.70 6.34 -8.51
CA GLN A 144 -5.65 7.43 -8.77
C GLN A 144 -6.51 7.75 -7.54
N ALA A 145 -7.00 6.73 -6.84
CA ALA A 145 -7.73 6.92 -5.59
C ALA A 145 -6.85 7.63 -4.53
N CYS A 146 -5.57 7.29 -4.45
CA CYS A 146 -4.63 7.97 -3.54
C CYS A 146 -4.42 9.44 -3.90
N GLN A 147 -4.29 9.78 -5.18
CA GLN A 147 -4.20 11.18 -5.61
C GLN A 147 -5.48 11.95 -5.25
N THR A 148 -6.65 11.40 -5.60
CA THR A 148 -7.93 12.09 -5.44
C THR A 148 -8.34 12.24 -3.98
N LEU A 149 -8.20 11.19 -3.19
CA LEU A 149 -8.73 11.15 -1.81
C LEU A 149 -7.73 11.67 -0.77
N CYS A 150 -6.43 11.66 -1.07
CA CYS A 150 -5.40 12.07 -0.11
C CYS A 150 -4.65 13.34 -0.56
N LEU A 151 -4.19 13.42 -1.81
CA LEU A 151 -3.28 14.48 -2.23
C LEU A 151 -4.01 15.79 -2.59
N LEU A 152 -5.08 15.72 -3.37
CA LEU A 152 -5.84 16.91 -3.79
C LEU A 152 -6.43 17.70 -2.61
N PRO A 153 -7.02 17.07 -1.57
CA PRO A 153 -7.54 17.80 -0.42
C PRO A 153 -6.49 18.61 0.33
N ILE A 154 -5.23 18.16 0.38
CA ILE A 154 -4.15 18.90 1.05
C ILE A 154 -3.75 20.11 0.20
N GLN A 155 -3.63 19.93 -1.11
CA GLN A 155 -3.24 20.99 -2.03
C GLN A 155 -4.28 22.11 -2.13
N SER A 156 -5.57 21.80 -1.99
CA SER A 156 -6.64 22.80 -1.94
C SER A 156 -6.62 23.62 -0.65
N ILE A 157 -6.29 22.99 0.49
CA ILE A 157 -6.15 23.67 1.79
C ILE A 157 -4.96 24.64 1.76
N VAL A 158 -3.78 24.18 1.31
CA VAL A 158 -2.55 25.00 1.29
C VAL A 158 -2.69 26.22 0.38
N ARG A 159 -3.35 26.11 -0.77
CA ARG A 159 -3.57 27.27 -1.68
C ARG A 159 -4.51 28.32 -1.09
N SER A 160 -5.42 27.91 -0.21
CA SER A 160 -6.36 28.82 0.45
C SER A 160 -5.68 29.64 1.55
N SER A 161 -4.61 29.12 2.16
CA SER A 161 -3.88 29.76 3.27
C SER A 161 -2.82 30.78 2.84
N VAL A 162 -2.37 30.75 1.58
CA VAL A 162 -1.31 31.65 1.06
C VAL A 162 -1.91 32.91 0.42
N SER A 163 -3.24 33.01 0.35
CA SER A 163 -3.97 34.14 -0.27
C SER A 163 -4.60 35.09 0.75
N SER A 164 -4.08 35.16 1.99
CA SER A 164 -4.57 36.03 3.06
C SER A 164 -3.46 36.90 3.63
#